data_AF-A0A0F9I9R3-F1
#
_entry.id   AF-A0A0F9I9R3-F1
#
_cell.length_a   1.000
_cell.length_b   1.000
_cell.length_c   1.000
_cell.angle_alpha   90.00
_cell.angle_beta   90.00
_cell.angle_gamma   90.00
#
_symmetry.space_group_name_H-M   'P 1'
#
loop_
_entity.id
_entity.type
_entity.pdbx_description
1 polymer ?
#
loop_
_entity_poly.entity_id
_entity_poly.type
_entity_poly.pdbx_seq_one_letter_code
_entity_poly.pdbx_strand_id
1 'polypeptide(L)'
;MTLKDLTYFKKNVNLDGKKETFLIIDCYHCPEKEKNFYLYRKCKFCYLFSLFKNKDRKFNYISILWDEILIRPSQFYMFLDYFKLLKKIKRINQKIENKRIQGCKYKEFACKILPNFSSLHKIEDHEYLDPILVYDFILKRIDSYKKKLKTVDSICKKCFCFIEKSENLLLKLFSNLRIIKKFKNFKNNHMSLQNYDPFYEYLFSGGLLLRKKNIENKNFAMKENWELFHIYKTGENEIFKVHIYNVPYENEKRYIVDFFFKKKVNEDYFYKITQDILQNIKIDDFDKLIPLETLIEIYKKESIKFLNSKFELSKT
;
A
#
# COMPACT_ATOMS: atom_id res chain seq x y z
N MET A 1 -25.77 2.88 3.61
CA MET A 1 -25.07 4.01 2.96
C MET A 1 -24.86 3.69 1.49
N THR A 2 -25.59 4.36 0.61
CA THR A 2 -25.41 4.31 -0.84
C THR A 2 -24.10 5.02 -1.19
N LEU A 3 -23.05 4.25 -1.50
CA LEU A 3 -21.81 4.78 -2.06
C LEU A 3 -22.15 5.45 -3.40
N LYS A 4 -22.21 6.79 -3.44
CA LYS A 4 -22.03 7.56 -4.68
C LYS A 4 -20.77 7.04 -5.38
N ASP A 5 -20.75 7.00 -6.70
CA ASP A 5 -19.61 6.47 -7.45
C ASP A 5 -18.33 7.25 -7.14
N LEU A 6 -17.54 6.74 -6.19
CA LEU A 6 -16.24 7.28 -5.76
C LEU A 6 -15.13 7.00 -6.79
N THR A 7 -15.47 6.48 -7.96
CA THR A 7 -14.49 6.08 -8.96
C THR A 7 -14.83 6.59 -10.34
N TYR A 8 -13.84 7.15 -11.03
CA TYR A 8 -13.97 7.58 -12.41
C TYR A 8 -12.68 7.33 -13.20
N PHE A 9 -12.75 7.46 -14.53
CA PHE A 9 -11.59 7.24 -15.39
C PHE A 9 -11.08 8.56 -15.94
N LYS A 10 -9.76 8.77 -15.89
CA LYS A 10 -9.07 9.90 -16.51
C LYS A 10 -8.10 9.37 -17.56
N LYS A 11 -8.04 10.01 -18.73
CA LYS A 11 -7.06 9.68 -19.78
C LYS A 11 -6.07 10.81 -19.87
N ASN A 12 -4.78 10.49 -19.80
CA ASN A 12 -3.69 11.43 -20.02
C ASN A 12 -2.81 10.93 -21.16
N VAL A 13 -2.01 11.82 -21.74
CA VAL A 13 -0.94 11.47 -22.68
C VAL A 13 0.37 11.60 -21.92
N ASN A 14 1.20 10.56 -21.94
CA ASN A 14 2.51 10.60 -21.30
C ASN A 14 3.54 11.34 -22.18
N LEU A 15 4.75 11.52 -21.68
CA LEU A 15 5.83 12.23 -22.37
C LEU A 15 6.20 11.60 -23.73
N ASP A 16 5.95 10.31 -23.91
CA ASP A 16 6.19 9.58 -25.17
C ASP A 16 5.00 9.68 -26.15
N GLY A 17 3.98 10.50 -25.85
CA GLY A 17 2.77 10.60 -26.68
C GLY A 17 1.80 9.42 -26.53
N LYS A 18 2.03 8.48 -25.61
CA LYS A 18 1.16 7.32 -25.40
C LYS A 18 0.00 7.66 -24.49
N LYS A 19 -1.20 7.21 -24.86
CA LYS A 19 -2.42 7.36 -24.06
C LYS A 19 -2.38 6.41 -22.86
N GLU A 20 -2.48 6.97 -21.66
CA GLU A 20 -2.56 6.24 -20.40
C GLU A 20 -3.92 6.46 -19.75
N THR A 21 -4.53 5.38 -19.27
CA THR A 21 -5.83 5.43 -18.59
C THR A 21 -5.63 5.21 -17.09
N PHE A 22 -6.17 6.12 -16.29
CA PHE A 22 -6.11 6.11 -14.84
C PHE A 22 -7.50 5.79 -14.29
N LEU A 23 -7.56 4.82 -13.36
CA LEU A 23 -8.70 4.66 -12.47
C LEU A 23 -8.48 5.60 -11.28
N ILE A 24 -9.33 6.60 -11.13
CA ILE A 24 -9.29 7.53 -10.02
C ILE A 24 -10.22 7.03 -8.92
N ILE A 25 -9.72 6.97 -7.69
CA ILE A 25 -10.51 6.77 -6.47
C ILE A 25 -10.55 8.11 -5.74
N ASP A 26 -11.74 8.71 -5.72
CA ASP A 26 -11.99 9.99 -5.08
C ASP A 26 -12.23 9.81 -3.58
N CYS A 27 -11.29 10.35 -2.79
CA CYS A 27 -11.33 10.31 -1.33
C CYS A 27 -11.59 11.70 -0.70
N TYR A 28 -11.86 12.77 -1.48
CA TYR A 28 -11.95 14.14 -0.94
C TYR A 28 -13.04 14.31 0.12
N HIS A 29 -14.16 13.63 -0.06
CA HIS A 29 -15.29 13.62 0.87
C HIS A 29 -15.30 12.39 1.80
N CYS A 30 -14.20 11.64 1.85
CA CYS A 30 -14.10 10.49 2.75
C CYS A 30 -13.92 10.99 4.20
N PRO A 31 -14.77 10.58 5.16
CA PRO A 31 -14.61 10.94 6.57
C PRO A 31 -13.35 10.35 7.19
N GLU A 32 -12.73 9.37 6.53
CA GLU A 32 -11.53 8.68 6.98
C GLU A 32 -10.27 9.15 6.22
N LYS A 33 -10.36 10.24 5.44
CA LYS A 33 -9.27 10.70 4.54
C LYS A 33 -7.96 11.02 5.26
N GLU A 34 -8.02 11.49 6.50
CA GLU A 34 -6.83 11.82 7.30
C GLU A 34 -6.13 10.59 7.88
N LYS A 35 -6.76 9.41 7.81
CA LYS A 35 -6.15 8.17 8.28
C LYS A 35 -5.21 7.62 7.23
N ASN A 36 -4.10 7.05 7.69
CA ASN A 36 -3.15 6.35 6.83
C ASN A 36 -3.88 5.27 6.00
N PHE A 37 -3.98 5.51 4.70
CA PHE A 37 -4.68 4.67 3.72
C PHE A 37 -4.24 3.20 3.82
N TYR A 38 -2.95 2.97 4.08
CA TYR A 38 -2.36 1.64 4.13
C TYR A 38 -2.70 0.85 5.39
N LEU A 39 -2.87 1.53 6.52
CA LEU A 39 -3.13 0.91 7.80
C LEU A 39 -4.62 0.69 8.02
N TYR A 40 -5.46 1.58 7.52
CA TYR A 40 -6.88 1.54 7.85
C TYR A 40 -7.66 0.50 7.05
N ARG A 41 -8.33 -0.43 7.76
CA ARG A 41 -9.10 -1.54 7.17
C ARG A 41 -10.15 -1.05 6.18
N LYS A 42 -10.92 -0.01 6.51
CA LYS A 42 -11.98 0.50 5.60
C LYS A 42 -11.41 1.03 4.29
N CYS A 43 -10.26 1.72 4.33
CA CYS A 43 -9.58 2.23 3.13
C CYS A 43 -9.14 1.08 2.21
N LYS A 44 -8.54 0.02 2.79
CA LYS A 44 -8.18 -1.21 2.06
C LYS A 44 -9.39 -1.86 1.39
N PHE A 45 -10.50 -2.03 2.12
CA PHE A 45 -11.72 -2.59 1.54
C PHE A 45 -12.32 -1.70 0.45
N CYS A 46 -12.35 -0.37 0.64
CA CYS A 46 -12.81 0.57 -0.37
C CYS A 46 -11.99 0.46 -1.67
N TYR A 47 -10.66 0.36 -1.54
CA TYR A 47 -9.76 0.13 -2.67
C TYR A 47 -10.04 -1.20 -3.37
N LEU A 48 -10.11 -2.32 -2.63
CA LEU A 48 -10.34 -3.64 -3.20
C LEU A 48 -11.72 -3.72 -3.88
N PHE A 49 -12.74 -3.10 -3.28
CA PHE A 49 -14.07 -2.98 -3.86
C PHE A 49 -14.07 -2.17 -5.15
N SER A 50 -13.44 -0.99 -5.13
CA SER A 50 -13.29 -0.12 -6.30
C SER A 50 -12.58 -0.83 -7.45
N LEU A 51 -11.53 -1.59 -7.13
CA LEU A 51 -10.78 -2.39 -8.08
C LEU A 51 -11.62 -3.54 -8.64
N PHE A 52 -12.36 -4.26 -7.78
CA PHE A 52 -13.23 -5.35 -8.19
C PHE A 52 -14.38 -4.88 -9.09
N LYS A 53 -15.00 -3.74 -8.77
CA LYS A 53 -16.07 -3.13 -9.56
C LYS A 53 -15.59 -2.79 -10.98
N ASN A 54 -14.33 -2.39 -11.10
CA ASN A 54 -13.72 -1.95 -12.36
C ASN A 54 -12.80 -2.99 -13.01
N LYS A 55 -12.75 -4.23 -12.51
CA LYS A 55 -11.80 -5.28 -12.93
C LYS A 55 -11.83 -5.62 -14.44
N ASP A 56 -12.97 -5.40 -15.08
CA ASP A 56 -13.20 -5.72 -16.49
C ASP A 56 -12.85 -4.54 -17.43
N ARG A 57 -12.55 -3.36 -16.87
CA ARG A 57 -12.13 -2.17 -17.63
C ARG A 57 -10.61 -2.15 -17.75
N LYS A 58 -10.10 -1.63 -18.88
CA LYS A 58 -8.66 -1.45 -19.11
C LYS A 58 -8.19 -0.12 -18.50
N PHE A 59 -7.21 -0.18 -17.62
CA PHE A 59 -6.51 0.97 -17.06
C PHE A 59 -5.07 0.58 -16.72
N ASN A 60 -4.18 1.57 -16.81
CA ASN A 60 -2.75 1.41 -16.60
C ASN A 60 -2.36 1.69 -15.15
N TYR A 61 -3.06 2.62 -14.50
CA TYR A 61 -2.72 3.10 -13.17
C TYR A 61 -3.97 3.30 -12.31
N ILE A 62 -3.78 3.31 -11.00
CA ILE A 62 -4.80 3.75 -10.04
C ILE A 62 -4.24 4.96 -9.29
N SER A 63 -5.02 6.03 -9.21
CA SER A 63 -4.67 7.22 -8.43
C SER A 63 -5.70 7.44 -7.32
N ILE A 64 -5.21 7.78 -6.14
CA ILE A 64 -6.03 8.11 -4.97
C ILE A 64 -5.90 9.62 -4.75
N LEU A 65 -6.99 10.36 -4.95
CA LEU A 65 -6.99 11.83 -5.09
C LEU A 65 -6.60 12.64 -3.84
N TRP A 66 -6.48 12.01 -2.68
CA TRP A 66 -6.10 12.70 -1.44
C TRP A 66 -4.62 12.56 -1.10
N ASP A 67 -4.06 11.37 -1.24
CA ASP A 67 -2.66 11.09 -0.88
C ASP A 67 -1.68 11.26 -2.07
N GLU A 68 -2.19 11.69 -3.23
CA GLU A 68 -1.44 11.74 -4.52
C GLU A 68 -0.75 10.40 -4.87
N ILE A 69 -1.21 9.30 -4.27
CA ILE A 69 -0.61 7.98 -4.47
C ILE A 69 -0.93 7.50 -5.88
N LEU A 70 0.13 7.15 -6.61
CA LEU A 70 0.05 6.46 -7.88
C LEU A 70 0.39 4.97 -7.69
N ILE A 71 -0.62 4.11 -7.78
CA ILE A 71 -0.46 2.66 -7.72
C ILE A 71 -0.18 2.13 -9.12
N ARG A 72 0.99 1.50 -9.27
CA ARG A 72 1.50 0.95 -10.53
C ARG A 72 0.83 -0.38 -10.89
N PRO A 73 0.80 -0.77 -12.18
CA PRO A 73 0.20 -2.02 -12.61
C PRO A 73 0.77 -3.27 -11.92
N SER A 74 2.08 -3.28 -11.62
CA SER A 74 2.72 -4.38 -10.88
C SER A 74 2.22 -4.57 -9.44
N GLN A 75 1.57 -3.55 -8.87
CA GLN A 75 0.97 -3.59 -7.54
C GLN A 75 -0.49 -4.05 -7.58
N PHE A 76 -1.29 -3.66 -8.58
CA PHE A 76 -2.72 -4.00 -8.60
C PHE A 76 -3.09 -5.22 -9.46
N TYR A 77 -2.33 -5.55 -10.51
CA TYR A 77 -2.68 -6.66 -11.41
C TYR A 77 -2.75 -8.03 -10.74
N MET A 78 -1.98 -8.24 -9.68
CA MET A 78 -2.06 -9.48 -8.91
C MET A 78 -3.40 -9.67 -8.18
N PHE A 79 -4.12 -8.59 -7.85
CA PHE A 79 -5.49 -8.68 -7.33
C PHE A 79 -6.48 -9.00 -8.45
N LEU A 80 -6.27 -8.45 -9.66
CA LEU A 80 -7.10 -8.80 -10.82
C LEU A 80 -6.99 -10.30 -11.15
N ASP A 81 -5.78 -10.87 -11.06
CA ASP A 81 -5.58 -12.31 -11.23
C ASP A 81 -6.34 -13.15 -10.19
N TYR A 82 -6.42 -12.67 -8.95
CA TYR A 82 -7.27 -13.28 -7.92
C TYR A 82 -8.76 -13.16 -8.26
N PHE A 83 -9.22 -11.99 -8.70
CA PHE A 83 -10.62 -11.75 -9.02
C PHE A 83 -11.15 -12.64 -10.16
N LYS A 84 -10.29 -13.03 -11.11
CA LYS A 84 -10.62 -14.03 -12.13
C LYS A 84 -11.01 -15.39 -11.53
N LEU A 85 -10.41 -15.77 -10.40
CA LEU A 85 -10.69 -17.03 -9.70
C LEU A 85 -11.77 -16.91 -8.62
N LEU A 86 -12.21 -15.70 -8.28
CA LEU A 86 -13.07 -15.44 -7.12
C LEU A 86 -14.36 -16.26 -7.15
N LYS A 87 -15.02 -16.34 -8.31
CA LYS A 87 -16.25 -17.14 -8.48
C LYS A 87 -16.01 -18.62 -8.18
N LYS A 88 -14.86 -19.16 -8.59
CA LYS A 88 -14.48 -20.56 -8.33
C LYS A 88 -14.20 -20.78 -6.83
N ILE A 89 -13.49 -19.84 -6.20
CA ILE A 89 -13.18 -19.87 -4.77
C ILE A 89 -14.47 -19.85 -3.93
N LYS A 90 -15.37 -18.89 -4.19
CA LYS A 90 -16.69 -18.80 -3.53
C LYS A 90 -17.48 -20.10 -3.65
N ARG A 91 -17.56 -20.65 -4.88
CA ARG A 91 -18.26 -21.93 -5.13
C ARG A 91 -17.69 -23.10 -4.33
N ILE A 92 -16.36 -23.21 -4.20
CA ILE A 92 -15.75 -24.28 -3.41
C ILE A 92 -16.05 -24.07 -1.92
N ASN A 93 -15.93 -22.84 -1.40
CA ASN A 93 -16.22 -22.57 0.00
C ASN A 93 -17.69 -22.82 0.35
N GLN A 94 -18.62 -22.39 -0.50
CA GLN A 94 -20.05 -22.67 -0.33
C GLN A 94 -20.35 -24.18 -0.32
N LYS A 95 -19.64 -24.98 -1.13
CA LYS A 95 -19.76 -26.45 -1.07
C LYS A 95 -19.29 -27.02 0.27
N ILE A 96 -18.26 -26.44 0.88
CA ILE A 96 -17.78 -26.83 2.21
C ILE A 96 -18.84 -26.47 3.26
N GLU A 97 -19.32 -25.23 3.28
CA GLU A 97 -20.38 -24.75 4.18
C GLU A 97 -21.64 -25.63 4.10
N ASN A 98 -22.11 -25.90 2.88
CA ASN A 98 -23.30 -26.71 2.64
C ASN A 98 -23.11 -28.19 2.98
N LYS A 99 -21.86 -28.70 3.05
CA LYS A 99 -21.62 -30.12 3.32
C LYS A 99 -22.15 -30.53 4.69
N ARG A 100 -22.00 -29.68 5.72
CA ARG A 100 -22.56 -29.95 7.05
C ARG A 100 -24.08 -29.80 7.05
N ILE A 101 -24.61 -28.75 6.43
CA ILE A 101 -26.03 -28.41 6.45
C ILE A 101 -26.87 -29.48 5.73
N GLN A 102 -26.42 -29.93 4.56
CA GLN A 102 -27.20 -30.82 3.69
C GLN A 102 -26.73 -32.28 3.73
N GLY A 103 -25.44 -32.52 3.98
CA GLY A 103 -24.83 -33.84 3.83
C GLY A 103 -24.49 -34.57 5.13
N CYS A 104 -24.63 -33.94 6.30
CA CYS A 104 -24.30 -34.56 7.58
C CYS A 104 -25.55 -35.16 8.24
N LYS A 105 -25.51 -36.46 8.58
CA LYS A 105 -26.57 -37.14 9.34
C LYS A 105 -26.80 -36.51 10.73
N TYR A 106 -25.76 -35.91 11.31
CA TYR A 106 -25.79 -35.27 12.63
C TYR A 106 -25.79 -33.73 12.53
N LYS A 107 -26.43 -33.16 11.49
CA LYS A 107 -26.45 -31.71 11.26
C LYS A 107 -27.02 -30.90 12.44
N GLU A 108 -27.93 -31.50 13.20
CA GLU A 108 -28.61 -30.91 14.37
C GLU A 108 -27.75 -30.94 15.65
N PHE A 109 -26.65 -31.73 15.65
CA PHE A 109 -25.75 -31.86 16.78
C PHE A 109 -24.45 -31.09 16.57
N ALA A 110 -23.75 -30.80 17.67
CA ALA A 110 -22.39 -30.27 17.61
C ALA A 110 -21.46 -31.29 16.94
N CYS A 111 -20.69 -30.85 15.94
CA CYS A 111 -19.76 -31.74 15.26
C CYS A 111 -18.57 -32.05 16.18
N LYS A 112 -18.35 -33.33 16.51
CA LYS A 112 -17.22 -33.76 17.35
C LYS A 112 -15.84 -33.32 16.80
N ILE A 113 -15.68 -33.34 15.47
CA ILE A 113 -14.41 -32.98 14.81
C ILE A 113 -14.27 -31.45 14.68
N LEU A 114 -15.36 -30.78 14.30
CA LEU A 114 -15.42 -29.35 14.00
C LEU A 114 -16.54 -28.67 14.82
N PRO A 115 -16.42 -28.58 16.16
CA PRO A 115 -17.52 -28.11 17.02
C PRO A 115 -18.03 -26.73 16.59
N ASN A 116 -17.10 -25.85 16.20
CA ASN A 116 -17.38 -24.49 15.75
C ASN A 116 -17.46 -24.36 14.22
N PHE A 117 -17.96 -25.38 13.50
CA PHE A 117 -17.96 -25.39 12.02
C PHE A 117 -18.51 -24.10 11.40
N SER A 118 -19.68 -23.64 11.84
CA SER A 118 -20.39 -22.51 11.22
C SER A 118 -19.61 -21.20 11.35
N SER A 119 -19.01 -20.94 12.52
CA SER A 119 -18.18 -19.75 12.73
C SER A 119 -16.80 -19.87 12.06
N LEU A 120 -16.26 -21.09 11.96
CA LEU A 120 -14.99 -21.34 11.28
C LEU A 120 -15.09 -21.30 9.76
N HIS A 121 -16.26 -21.56 9.17
CA HIS A 121 -16.38 -21.74 7.71
C HIS A 121 -17.15 -20.65 6.97
N LYS A 122 -17.87 -19.78 7.69
CA LYS A 122 -18.57 -18.65 7.09
C LYS A 122 -17.60 -17.51 6.80
N ILE A 123 -17.54 -17.06 5.54
CA ILE A 123 -16.83 -15.85 5.11
C ILE A 123 -17.87 -14.89 4.56
N GLU A 124 -17.86 -13.64 5.00
CA GLU A 124 -18.82 -12.67 4.51
C GLU A 124 -18.49 -12.24 3.06
N ASP A 125 -19.53 -11.86 2.31
CA ASP A 125 -19.40 -11.63 0.87
C ASP A 125 -18.37 -10.54 0.50
N HIS A 126 -18.20 -9.55 1.37
CA HIS A 126 -17.26 -8.45 1.23
C HIS A 126 -15.82 -8.84 1.61
N GLU A 127 -15.65 -9.80 2.52
CA GLU A 127 -14.34 -10.30 2.96
C GLU A 127 -13.63 -11.08 1.86
N TYR A 128 -14.40 -11.68 0.95
CA TYR A 128 -13.88 -12.30 -0.27
C TYR A 128 -13.12 -11.35 -1.20
N LEU A 129 -13.21 -10.04 -1.02
CA LEU A 129 -12.43 -9.10 -1.81
C LEU A 129 -10.96 -9.06 -1.37
N ASP A 130 -10.66 -9.49 -0.15
CA ASP A 130 -9.31 -9.54 0.40
C ASP A 130 -8.70 -10.95 0.24
N PRO A 131 -7.80 -11.16 -0.73
CA PRO A 131 -7.19 -12.47 -0.96
C PRO A 131 -6.32 -12.95 0.20
N ILE A 132 -5.72 -12.04 0.98
CA ILE A 132 -4.84 -12.40 2.10
C ILE A 132 -5.68 -12.89 3.27
N LEU A 133 -6.76 -12.18 3.59
CA LEU A 133 -7.70 -12.55 4.63
C LEU A 133 -8.30 -13.92 4.35
N VAL A 134 -8.81 -14.15 3.13
CA VAL A 134 -9.40 -15.45 2.76
C VAL A 134 -8.36 -16.57 2.86
N TYR A 135 -7.14 -16.33 2.38
CA TYR A 135 -6.05 -17.31 2.46
C TYR A 135 -5.69 -17.66 3.90
N ASP A 136 -5.54 -16.67 4.78
CA ASP A 136 -5.24 -16.86 6.20
C ASP A 136 -6.38 -17.61 6.92
N PHE A 137 -7.63 -17.32 6.56
CA PHE A 137 -8.79 -18.03 7.09
C PHE A 137 -8.75 -19.52 6.74
N ILE A 138 -8.43 -19.86 5.49
CA ILE A 138 -8.29 -21.26 5.05
C ILE A 138 -7.16 -21.96 5.81
N LEU A 139 -6.00 -21.32 5.99
CA LEU A 139 -4.89 -21.89 6.77
C LEU A 139 -5.31 -22.20 8.21
N LYS A 140 -5.96 -21.23 8.87
CA LYS A 140 -6.45 -21.38 10.26
C LYS A 140 -7.44 -22.54 10.39
N ARG A 141 -8.36 -22.71 9.44
CA ARG A 141 -9.27 -23.86 9.42
C ARG A 141 -8.50 -25.16 9.36
N ILE A 142 -7.57 -25.29 8.41
CA ILE A 142 -6.76 -26.50 8.22
C ILE A 142 -6.00 -26.87 9.48
N ASP A 143 -5.35 -25.90 10.11
CA ASP A 143 -4.56 -26.14 11.33
C ASP A 143 -5.45 -26.49 12.54
N SER A 144 -6.69 -25.98 12.60
CA SER A 144 -7.64 -26.28 13.68
C SER A 144 -8.04 -27.76 13.77
N TYR A 145 -8.06 -28.47 12.63
CA TYR A 145 -8.49 -29.87 12.59
C TYR A 145 -7.36 -30.87 12.36
N LYS A 146 -6.16 -30.44 11.91
CA LYS A 146 -4.96 -31.31 11.86
C LYS A 146 -4.67 -32.00 13.19
N LYS A 147 -4.89 -31.33 14.32
CA LYS A 147 -4.71 -31.91 15.66
C LYS A 147 -5.75 -32.97 16.04
N LYS A 148 -6.94 -32.92 15.42
CA LYS A 148 -8.10 -33.79 15.74
C LYS A 148 -8.27 -34.96 14.77
N LEU A 149 -7.41 -35.05 13.76
CA LEU A 149 -7.45 -36.04 12.69
C LEU A 149 -7.14 -37.47 13.16
N LYS A 150 -6.47 -37.64 14.31
CA LYS A 150 -6.08 -38.94 14.86
C LYS A 150 -7.25 -39.75 15.45
N THR A 151 -8.39 -39.12 15.72
CA THR A 151 -9.54 -39.73 16.45
C THR A 151 -10.83 -39.70 15.62
N VAL A 152 -10.73 -39.79 14.29
CA VAL A 152 -11.88 -39.66 13.39
C VAL A 152 -12.70 -40.96 13.34
N ASP A 153 -13.91 -40.93 13.91
CA ASP A 153 -14.92 -42.00 13.78
C ASP A 153 -15.20 -42.35 12.31
N SER A 154 -15.46 -43.63 12.03
CA SER A 154 -15.74 -44.16 10.67
C SER A 154 -16.90 -43.43 9.96
N ILE A 155 -17.88 -42.95 10.73
CA ILE A 155 -19.06 -42.23 10.23
C ILE A 155 -18.68 -40.82 9.75
N CYS A 156 -17.79 -40.14 10.46
CA CYS A 156 -17.38 -38.77 10.15
C CYS A 156 -16.30 -38.69 9.06
N LYS A 157 -15.58 -39.80 8.82
CA LYS A 157 -14.45 -39.90 7.88
C LYS A 157 -14.80 -39.40 6.47
N LYS A 158 -15.96 -39.78 5.92
CA LYS A 158 -16.37 -39.34 4.56
C LYS A 158 -16.60 -37.82 4.46
N CYS A 159 -17.24 -37.23 5.48
CA CYS A 159 -17.48 -35.79 5.52
C CYS A 159 -16.15 -35.03 5.66
N PHE A 160 -15.30 -35.50 6.57
CA PHE A 160 -13.99 -34.91 6.80
C PHE A 160 -13.10 -34.96 5.54
N CYS A 161 -12.98 -36.13 4.89
CA CYS A 161 -12.19 -36.26 3.66
C CYS A 161 -12.69 -35.33 2.54
N PHE A 162 -14.00 -35.07 2.46
CA PHE A 162 -14.54 -34.11 1.50
C PHE A 162 -14.11 -32.67 1.82
N ILE A 163 -14.22 -32.26 3.09
CA ILE A 163 -13.81 -30.93 3.56
C ILE A 163 -12.32 -30.74 3.30
N GLU A 164 -11.50 -31.69 3.73
CA GLU A 164 -10.04 -31.66 3.55
C GLU A 164 -9.65 -31.57 2.07
N LYS A 165 -10.24 -32.39 1.19
CA LYS A 165 -9.99 -32.31 -0.26
C LYS A 165 -10.36 -30.94 -0.83
N SER A 166 -11.46 -30.35 -0.35
CA SER A 166 -11.94 -29.04 -0.83
C SER A 166 -11.06 -27.89 -0.33
N GLU A 167 -10.63 -27.93 0.93
CA GLU A 167 -9.70 -26.96 1.51
C GLU A 167 -8.31 -27.05 0.86
N ASN A 168 -7.82 -28.27 0.58
CA ASN A 168 -6.57 -28.47 -0.17
C ASN A 168 -6.68 -27.98 -1.62
N LEU A 169 -7.85 -28.12 -2.26
CA LEU A 169 -8.10 -27.54 -3.57
C LEU A 169 -8.06 -26.01 -3.52
N LEU A 170 -8.63 -25.39 -2.48
CA LEU A 170 -8.52 -23.94 -2.26
C LEU A 170 -7.04 -23.55 -2.10
N LEU A 171 -6.29 -24.21 -1.22
CA LEU A 171 -4.86 -23.94 -1.04
C LEU A 171 -4.06 -24.01 -2.35
N LYS A 172 -4.34 -24.99 -3.20
CA LYS A 172 -3.69 -25.12 -4.52
C LYS A 172 -4.04 -23.97 -5.46
N LEU A 173 -5.27 -23.46 -5.41
CA LEU A 173 -5.63 -22.25 -6.16
C LEU A 173 -4.87 -21.03 -5.65
N PHE A 174 -4.79 -20.86 -4.33
CA PHE A 174 -4.09 -19.74 -3.70
C PHE A 174 -2.57 -19.80 -3.89
N SER A 175 -1.94 -20.98 -3.88
CA SER A 175 -0.48 -21.13 -4.05
C SER A 175 0.02 -20.59 -5.38
N ASN A 176 -0.83 -20.58 -6.40
CA ASN A 176 -0.49 -20.11 -7.74
C ASN A 176 -0.64 -18.59 -7.89
N LEU A 177 -1.29 -17.91 -6.95
CA LEU A 177 -1.54 -16.47 -7.02
C LEU A 177 -0.29 -15.66 -6.68
N ARG A 178 0.02 -14.66 -7.51
CA ARG A 178 1.15 -13.74 -7.31
C ARG A 178 1.06 -12.97 -5.99
N ILE A 179 -0.15 -12.52 -5.61
CA ILE A 179 -0.39 -11.82 -4.35
C ILE A 179 -0.02 -12.68 -3.13
N ILE A 180 -0.36 -13.97 -3.17
CA ILE A 180 -0.05 -14.92 -2.09
C ILE A 180 1.44 -15.23 -2.02
N LYS A 181 2.09 -15.40 -3.17
CA LYS A 181 3.56 -15.59 -3.22
C LYS A 181 4.28 -14.38 -2.61
N LYS A 182 3.89 -13.16 -2.96
CA LYS A 182 4.43 -11.93 -2.35
C LYS A 182 4.18 -11.88 -0.85
N PHE A 183 2.98 -12.21 -0.39
CA PHE A 183 2.65 -12.23 1.03
C PHE A 183 3.49 -13.25 1.81
N LYS A 184 3.68 -14.47 1.28
CA LYS A 184 4.56 -15.48 1.88
C LYS A 184 6.00 -14.99 2.00
N ASN A 185 6.53 -14.40 0.93
CA ASN A 185 7.89 -13.84 0.95
C ASN A 185 8.02 -12.72 1.98
N PHE A 186 7.01 -11.85 2.09
CA PHE A 186 6.95 -10.80 3.10
C PHE A 186 6.98 -11.38 4.53
N LYS A 187 6.14 -12.38 4.82
CA LYS A 187 6.07 -13.02 6.15
C LYS A 187 7.39 -13.69 6.54
N ASN A 188 8.07 -14.33 5.59
CA ASN A 188 9.37 -14.97 5.84
C ASN A 188 10.47 -13.95 6.16
N ASN A 189 10.46 -12.79 5.49
CA ASN A 189 11.47 -11.75 5.68
C ASN A 189 11.20 -10.84 6.90
N HIS A 190 9.98 -10.85 7.43
CA HIS A 190 9.55 -10.00 8.54
C HIS A 190 8.78 -10.80 9.60
N MET A 191 9.44 -11.81 10.19
CA MET A 191 8.84 -12.78 11.12
C MET A 191 8.16 -12.16 12.36
N SER A 192 8.50 -10.92 12.73
CA SER A 192 7.89 -10.21 13.88
C SER A 192 6.50 -9.62 13.59
N LEU A 193 6.06 -9.56 12.33
CA LEU A 193 4.78 -8.96 11.96
C LEU A 193 3.72 -10.07 11.83
N GLN A 194 2.95 -10.28 12.91
CA GLN A 194 1.87 -11.29 12.94
C GLN A 194 0.63 -10.91 12.11
N ASN A 195 0.46 -9.62 11.80
CA ASN A 195 -0.72 -9.10 11.10
C ASN A 195 -0.49 -8.97 9.59
N TYR A 196 -1.56 -9.05 8.80
CA TYR A 196 -1.52 -8.83 7.35
C TYR A 196 -1.61 -7.34 6.95
N ASP A 197 -1.97 -6.45 7.89
CA ASP A 197 -2.04 -5.01 7.61
C ASP A 197 -0.71 -4.38 7.13
N PRO A 198 0.46 -4.71 7.73
CA PRO A 198 1.75 -4.23 7.28
C PRO A 198 2.13 -4.69 5.86
N PHE A 199 1.55 -5.80 5.38
CA PHE A 199 1.81 -6.27 4.01
C PHE A 199 1.22 -5.31 2.97
N TYR A 200 0.02 -4.78 3.21
CA TYR A 200 -0.59 -3.80 2.31
C TYR A 200 0.17 -2.47 2.30
N GLU A 201 0.65 -2.04 3.48
CA GLU A 201 1.57 -0.90 3.59
C GLU A 201 2.86 -1.15 2.80
N TYR A 202 3.52 -2.28 2.99
CA TYR A 202 4.70 -2.68 2.20
C TYR A 202 4.42 -2.61 0.70
N LEU A 203 3.30 -3.20 0.30
CA LEU A 203 2.98 -3.39 -1.09
C LEU A 203 2.75 -2.07 -1.83
N PHE A 204 1.97 -1.18 -1.24
CA PHE A 204 1.59 0.07 -1.90
C PHE A 204 2.65 1.18 -1.72
N SER A 205 3.32 1.23 -0.57
CA SER A 205 4.41 2.20 -0.32
C SER A 205 5.78 1.77 -0.85
N GLY A 206 5.90 0.55 -1.41
CA GLY A 206 7.19 0.01 -1.85
C GLY A 206 8.17 -0.26 -0.70
N GLY A 207 7.67 -0.42 0.53
CA GLY A 207 8.47 -0.69 1.73
C GLY A 207 9.18 0.53 2.34
N LEU A 208 9.00 1.74 1.80
CA LEU A 208 9.62 2.96 2.32
C LEU A 208 9.22 3.25 3.78
N LEU A 209 7.96 3.02 4.14
CA LEU A 209 7.45 3.26 5.50
C LEU A 209 7.90 2.18 6.50
N LEU A 210 7.97 0.92 6.07
CA LEU A 210 8.51 -0.16 6.90
C LEU A 210 10.02 -0.01 7.13
N ARG A 211 10.76 0.54 6.16
CA ARG A 211 12.17 0.88 6.34
C ARG A 211 12.34 1.97 7.40
N LYS A 212 11.49 3.01 7.41
CA LYS A 212 11.47 4.03 8.47
C LYS A 212 11.15 3.43 9.86
N LYS A 213 10.07 2.65 9.99
CA LYS A 213 9.68 1.99 11.24
C LYS A 213 10.73 0.98 11.75
N ASN A 214 11.38 0.24 10.86
CA ASN A 214 12.43 -0.71 11.25
C ASN A 214 13.74 -0.02 11.67
N ILE A 215 14.05 1.15 11.11
CA ILE A 215 15.16 2.00 11.59
C ILE A 215 14.82 2.55 12.98
N GLU A 216 13.60 3.05 13.18
CA GLU A 216 13.13 3.56 14.47
C GLU A 216 13.12 2.47 15.55
N ASN A 217 12.63 1.26 15.25
CA ASN A 217 12.57 0.15 16.20
C ASN A 217 13.94 -0.46 16.52
N LYS A 218 14.87 -0.55 15.55
CA LYS A 218 16.26 -0.95 15.84
C LYS A 218 16.96 0.08 16.72
N ASN A 219 16.68 1.36 16.51
CA ASN A 219 17.23 2.43 17.33
C ASN A 219 16.61 2.47 18.74
N PHE A 220 15.39 1.99 18.94
CA PHE A 220 14.77 1.90 20.26
C PHE A 220 15.33 0.74 21.10
N ALA A 221 15.46 -0.45 20.52
CA ALA A 221 15.96 -1.63 21.25
C ALA A 221 17.45 -1.54 21.66
N MET A 222 18.25 -0.68 21.01
CA MET A 222 19.65 -0.42 21.41
C MET A 222 19.81 0.71 22.44
N LYS A 223 18.79 1.55 22.64
CA LYS A 223 18.87 2.75 23.51
C LYS A 223 18.53 2.48 24.98
N GLU A 224 18.04 1.30 25.33
CA GLU A 224 17.52 1.01 26.67
C GLU A 224 18.57 1.12 27.80
N ASN A 225 19.87 1.06 27.47
CA ASN A 225 20.96 1.14 28.48
C ASN A 225 21.95 2.30 28.26
N TRP A 226 21.63 3.28 27.41
CA TRP A 226 22.54 4.41 27.16
C TRP A 226 22.30 5.53 28.15
N GLU A 227 23.33 5.94 28.87
CA GLU A 227 23.26 7.09 29.76
C GLU A 227 23.61 8.35 28.98
N LEU A 228 22.74 9.36 29.01
CA LEU A 228 23.03 10.65 28.39
C LEU A 228 24.16 11.32 29.16
N PHE A 229 25.33 11.43 28.53
CA PHE A 229 26.51 12.08 29.09
C PHE A 229 26.42 13.60 28.94
N HIS A 230 26.09 14.10 27.75
CA HIS A 230 26.06 15.54 27.50
C HIS A 230 25.19 15.92 26.30
N ILE A 231 24.79 17.18 26.24
CA ILE A 231 24.08 17.78 25.12
C ILE A 231 24.87 19.01 24.69
N TYR A 232 25.34 18.99 23.45
CA TYR A 232 25.99 20.12 22.80
C TYR A 232 25.02 20.78 21.81
N LYS A 233 25.02 22.12 21.73
CA LYS A 233 24.19 22.86 20.78
C LYS A 233 25.07 23.73 19.88
N THR A 234 24.77 23.78 18.59
CA THR A 234 25.56 24.56 17.61
C THR A 234 24.70 25.11 16.47
N GLY A 235 25.24 26.11 15.76
CA GLY A 235 24.56 26.89 14.72
C GLY A 235 23.76 28.08 15.28
N GLU A 236 23.54 29.10 14.44
CA GLU A 236 22.69 30.24 14.79
C GLU A 236 21.30 29.75 15.21
N ASN A 237 20.78 30.25 16.34
CA ASN A 237 19.51 29.82 16.94
C ASN A 237 19.46 28.36 17.44
N GLU A 238 20.61 27.75 17.77
CA GLU A 238 20.68 26.40 18.33
C GLU A 238 20.08 25.30 17.42
N ILE A 239 20.18 25.49 16.10
CA ILE A 239 19.57 24.61 15.08
C ILE A 239 20.03 23.15 15.16
N PHE A 240 21.25 22.92 15.66
CA PHE A 240 21.79 21.58 15.87
C PHE A 240 21.91 21.27 17.35
N LYS A 241 21.42 20.09 17.73
CA LYS A 241 21.57 19.55 19.07
C LYS A 241 22.20 18.17 19.00
N VAL A 242 23.42 18.04 19.50
CA VAL A 242 24.14 16.77 19.56
C VAL A 242 23.99 16.20 20.97
N HIS A 243 23.32 15.06 21.06
CA HIS A 243 23.23 14.25 22.26
C HIS A 243 24.38 13.24 22.29
N ILE A 244 25.19 13.29 23.35
CA ILE A 244 26.33 12.42 23.57
C ILE A 244 25.97 11.45 24.68
N TYR A 245 26.08 10.15 24.40
CA TYR A 245 25.74 9.07 25.32
C TYR A 245 26.97 8.27 25.71
N ASN A 246 27.00 7.84 26.97
CA ASN A 246 27.84 6.76 27.44
C ASN A 246 27.12 5.44 27.17
N VAL A 247 27.81 4.51 26.51
CA VAL A 247 27.29 3.17 26.24
C VAL A 247 28.02 2.19 27.17
N PRO A 248 27.30 1.39 27.97
CA PRO A 248 27.93 0.39 28.82
C PRO A 248 28.80 -0.56 27.99
N TYR A 249 30.01 -0.85 28.47
CA TYR A 249 30.97 -1.77 27.86
C TYR A 249 31.59 -1.30 26.52
N GLU A 250 31.39 -0.04 26.12
CA GLU A 250 32.10 0.58 24.99
C GLU A 250 33.01 1.71 25.50
N ASN A 251 34.23 1.79 24.99
CA ASN A 251 35.16 2.89 25.31
C ASN A 251 34.81 4.17 24.54
N GLU A 252 34.10 4.06 23.42
CA GLU A 252 33.71 5.19 22.59
C GLU A 252 32.34 5.75 23.00
N LYS A 253 32.24 7.08 23.00
CA LYS A 253 30.97 7.77 23.24
C LYS A 253 30.12 7.74 21.97
N ARG A 254 28.81 7.65 22.13
CA ARG A 254 27.88 7.62 21.01
C ARG A 254 27.22 8.97 20.81
N TYR A 255 27.22 9.46 19.57
CA TYR A 255 26.69 10.78 19.22
C TYR A 255 25.41 10.62 18.41
N ILE A 256 24.32 11.23 18.86
CA ILE A 256 23.07 11.37 18.11
C ILE A 256 22.87 12.85 17.82
N VAL A 257 22.70 13.19 16.56
CA VAL A 257 22.42 14.57 16.15
C VAL A 257 20.93 14.71 15.90
N ASP A 258 20.28 15.54 16.70
CA ASP A 258 18.91 15.97 16.50
C ASP A 258 18.90 17.36 15.85
N PHE A 259 18.07 17.50 14.82
CA PHE A 259 17.79 18.80 14.20
C PHE A 259 16.64 19.44 14.97
N PHE A 260 16.90 20.55 15.66
CA PHE A 260 15.92 21.19 16.50
C PHE A 260 15.13 22.24 15.71
N PHE A 261 14.01 21.83 15.09
CA PHE A 261 13.01 22.76 14.56
C PHE A 261 11.98 23.08 15.66
N LYS A 262 12.33 23.92 16.63
CA LYS A 262 11.40 24.32 17.70
C LYS A 262 10.37 25.33 17.16
N LYS A 263 9.11 24.87 17.09
CA LYS A 263 7.86 25.52 16.64
C LYS A 263 7.60 27.02 16.89
N LYS A 264 8.41 27.77 17.65
CA LYS A 264 8.22 29.23 17.84
C LYS A 264 9.15 30.10 16.98
N VAL A 265 10.30 29.58 16.54
CA VAL A 265 11.23 30.31 15.65
C VAL A 265 10.82 30.16 14.18
N ASN A 266 9.96 29.18 13.87
CA ASN A 266 9.55 28.89 12.49
C ASN A 266 8.58 29.92 11.90
N GLU A 267 7.72 30.57 12.67
CA GLU A 267 6.95 31.68 12.12
C GLU A 267 7.92 32.79 11.71
N ASP A 268 8.90 33.11 12.54
CA ASP A 268 9.82 34.21 12.29
C ASP A 268 10.84 33.89 11.18
N TYR A 269 11.32 32.65 11.05
CA TYR A 269 12.24 32.24 9.99
C TYR A 269 11.54 32.08 8.62
N PHE A 270 10.38 31.41 8.58
CA PHE A 270 9.61 31.36 7.32
C PHE A 270 9.06 32.73 6.95
N TYR A 271 8.63 33.55 7.91
CA TYR A 271 8.20 34.92 7.66
C TYR A 271 9.37 35.77 7.17
N LYS A 272 10.57 35.67 7.77
CA LYS A 272 11.76 36.39 7.29
C LYS A 272 12.19 35.93 5.91
N ILE A 273 12.20 34.63 5.61
CA ILE A 273 12.45 34.14 4.24
C ILE A 273 11.37 34.62 3.28
N THR A 274 10.10 34.59 3.67
CA THR A 274 9.01 35.04 2.80
C THR A 274 9.06 36.56 2.58
N GLN A 275 9.40 37.34 3.60
CA GLN A 275 9.63 38.78 3.50
C GLN A 275 10.87 39.11 2.68
N ASP A 276 11.96 38.36 2.85
CA ASP A 276 13.18 38.51 2.06
C ASP A 276 12.93 38.18 0.59
N ILE A 277 12.18 37.10 0.32
CA ILE A 277 11.67 36.75 -1.01
C ILE A 277 10.76 37.86 -1.56
N LEU A 278 9.81 38.38 -0.78
CA LEU A 278 8.90 39.45 -1.23
C LEU A 278 9.62 40.79 -1.46
N GLN A 279 10.66 41.10 -0.70
CA GLN A 279 11.40 42.36 -0.77
C GLN A 279 12.53 42.32 -1.81
N ASN A 280 13.15 41.15 -2.02
CA ASN A 280 14.32 40.98 -2.90
C ASN A 280 14.00 40.30 -4.23
N ILE A 281 12.90 39.55 -4.35
CA ILE A 281 12.38 39.19 -5.66
C ILE A 281 11.70 40.44 -6.22
N LYS A 282 12.47 41.21 -6.99
CA LYS A 282 11.89 42.03 -8.06
C LYS A 282 11.24 41.05 -9.03
N ILE A 283 9.96 40.80 -8.82
CA ILE A 283 9.09 40.28 -9.88
C ILE A 283 9.11 41.39 -10.93
N ASP A 284 9.94 41.24 -11.96
CA ASP A 284 9.76 42.05 -13.16
C ASP A 284 8.29 41.89 -13.57
N ASP A 285 7.59 43.01 -13.74
CA ASP A 285 6.18 43.06 -14.09
C ASP A 285 5.84 41.93 -15.07
N PHE A 286 4.78 41.18 -14.79
CA PHE A 286 4.33 40.05 -15.62
C PHE A 286 4.17 40.44 -17.11
N ASP A 287 4.03 41.73 -17.41
CA ASP A 287 3.98 42.32 -18.74
C ASP A 287 5.33 42.28 -19.51
N LYS A 288 6.45 41.97 -18.85
CA LYS A 288 7.77 41.78 -19.46
C LYS A 288 8.12 40.31 -19.74
N LEU A 289 7.32 39.36 -19.27
CA LEU A 289 7.54 37.94 -19.57
C LEU A 289 7.16 37.69 -21.02
N ILE A 290 8.17 37.54 -21.88
CA ILE A 290 7.99 37.14 -23.27
C ILE A 290 7.23 35.80 -23.28
N PRO A 291 6.03 35.72 -23.89
CA PRO A 291 5.30 34.47 -23.99
C PRO A 291 6.16 33.38 -24.60
N LEU A 292 6.00 32.14 -24.13
CA LEU A 292 6.79 31.01 -24.60
C LEU A 292 6.66 30.84 -26.12
N GLU A 293 5.50 31.14 -26.67
CA GLU A 293 5.19 31.14 -28.09
C GLU A 293 6.10 32.12 -28.85
N THR A 294 6.28 33.33 -28.33
CA THR A 294 7.15 34.37 -28.89
C THR A 294 8.62 33.96 -28.85
N LEU A 295 9.05 33.31 -27.76
CA LEU A 295 10.40 32.73 -27.65
C LEU A 295 10.63 31.63 -28.68
N ILE A 296 9.64 30.75 -28.90
CA ILE A 296 9.70 29.69 -29.92
C ILE A 296 9.78 30.30 -31.33
N GLU A 297 9.04 31.37 -31.61
CA GLU A 297 9.10 32.07 -32.90
C GLU A 297 10.46 32.73 -33.16
N ILE A 298 11.00 33.44 -32.16
CA ILE A 298 12.33 34.05 -32.25
C ILE A 298 13.38 32.97 -32.50
N TYR A 299 13.33 31.86 -31.76
CA TYR A 299 14.27 30.76 -31.90
C TYR A 299 14.20 30.11 -33.28
N LYS A 300 12.99 29.89 -33.82
CA LYS A 300 12.80 29.39 -35.19
C LYS A 300 13.38 30.35 -36.23
N LYS A 301 13.11 31.66 -36.09
CA LYS A 301 13.58 32.68 -37.03
C LYS A 301 15.10 32.79 -37.05
N GLU A 302 15.73 32.82 -35.87
CA GLU A 302 17.19 32.86 -35.76
C GLU A 302 17.85 31.55 -36.21
N SER A 303 17.22 30.40 -35.97
CA SER A 303 17.68 29.11 -36.49
C SER A 303 17.64 29.07 -38.02
N ILE A 304 16.55 29.55 -38.65
CA ILE A 304 16.44 29.66 -40.11
C ILE A 304 17.49 30.63 -40.66
N LYS A 305 17.70 31.77 -40.01
CA LYS A 305 18.72 32.75 -40.39
C LYS A 305 20.12 32.16 -40.32
N PHE A 306 20.44 31.45 -39.25
CA PHE A 306 21.71 30.74 -39.08
C PHE A 306 21.90 29.66 -40.15
N LEU A 307 20.89 28.85 -40.42
CA LEU A 307 20.92 27.82 -41.46
C LEU A 307 21.10 28.44 -42.85
N ASN A 308 20.34 29.49 -43.18
CA ASN A 308 20.47 30.19 -44.46
C ASN A 308 21.84 30.87 -44.61
N SER A 309 22.40 31.42 -43.52
CA SER A 309 23.76 31.99 -43.55
C SER A 309 24.87 30.94 -43.66
N LYS A 310 24.61 29.72 -43.19
CA LYS A 310 25.60 28.62 -43.20
C LYS A 310 25.55 27.79 -44.48
N PHE A 311 24.41 27.75 -45.15
CA PHE A 311 24.17 26.88 -46.30
C PHE A 311 23.78 27.64 -47.58
N GLU A 312 23.88 28.98 -47.60
CA GLU A 312 23.55 29.87 -48.73
C GLU A 312 22.22 29.51 -49.43
N LEU A 313 21.21 29.17 -48.64
CA LEU A 313 19.87 28.87 -49.13
C LEU A 313 19.21 30.19 -49.55
N SER A 314 19.54 30.66 -50.75
CA SER A 314 18.84 31.74 -51.42
C SER A 314 17.43 31.27 -51.80
N LYS A 315 16.45 32.12 -51.52
CA LYS A 315 15.00 31.86 -51.66
C LYS A 315 14.66 31.42 -53.10
N THR A 316 14.19 30.20 -53.28
CA THR A 316 13.17 29.86 -54.29
C THR A 316 11.79 30.17 -53.76
#